data_AF-A0A4V1L503-F1
#
_entry.id   AF-A0A4V1L503-F1
#
_cell.length_a   1.000
_cell.length_b   1.000
_cell.length_c   1.000
_cell.angle_alpha   90.00
_cell.angle_beta   90.00
_cell.angle_gamma   90.00
#
_symmetry.space_group_name_H-M   'P 1'
#
loop_
_entity.id
_entity.type
_entity.pdbx_description
1 polymer ?
#
loop_
_entity_poly.entity_id
_entity_poly.type
_entity_poly.pdbx_seq_one_letter_code
_entity_poly.pdbx_strand_id
1 'polypeptide(L)' 'MSGRSQHVTIPAEYRFSAEEVFVRRDPQTGDLILSQTPGGWHEFFAAIDENPFPDDFLTNRAQGTAEIREEL' A
#
# COMPACT_ATOMS: atom_id res chain seq x y z
N MET A 1 -24.44 16.67 15.93
CA MET A 1 -23.07 16.44 16.43
C MET A 1 -22.09 16.68 15.30
N SER A 2 -21.47 17.87 15.27
CA SER A 2 -20.30 18.13 14.43
C SER A 2 -19.07 17.56 15.13
N GLY A 3 -18.64 16.39 14.67
CA GLY A 3 -17.54 15.57 15.19
C GLY A 3 -17.46 14.31 14.34
N ARG A 4 -17.04 14.47 13.08
CA ARG A 4 -17.23 13.49 11.98
C ARG A 4 -16.28 12.28 12.05
N SER A 5 -15.51 12.16 13.12
CA SER A 5 -14.47 11.14 13.28
C SER A 5 -14.82 10.19 14.42
N GLN A 6 -14.58 8.90 14.20
CA GLN A 6 -14.68 7.85 15.22
C GLN A 6 -13.27 7.42 15.60
N HIS A 7 -13.07 7.06 16.88
CA HIS A 7 -11.78 6.62 17.40
C HIS A 7 -11.93 5.26 18.11
N VAL A 8 -10.86 4.47 18.08
CA VAL A 8 -10.74 3.21 18.80
C VAL A 8 -9.51 3.26 19.71
N THR A 9 -9.62 2.67 20.90
CA THR A 9 -8.48 2.52 21.80
C THR A 9 -7.73 1.25 21.43
N ILE A 10 -6.44 1.37 21.16
CA ILE A 10 -5.56 0.23 20.88
C ILE A 10 -4.95 -0.23 22.23
N PRO A 11 -5.17 -1.49 22.66
CA PRO A 11 -4.56 -2.03 23.87
C PRO A 11 -3.03 -2.01 23.80
N ALA A 12 -2.37 -2.06 24.96
CA ALA A 12 -0.93 -1.84 25.07
C ALA A 12 -0.11 -2.86 24.25
N GLU A 13 -0.55 -4.12 24.24
CA GLU A 13 0.04 -5.24 23.52
C GLU A 13 -0.07 -5.13 21.99
N TYR A 14 -0.95 -4.25 21.48
CA TYR A 14 -1.16 -4.03 20.04
C TYR A 14 -0.71 -2.64 19.57
N ARG A 15 0.02 -1.89 20.40
CA ARG A 15 0.49 -0.55 20.03
C ARG A 15 1.45 -0.62 18.85
N PHE A 16 1.20 0.22 17.85
CA PHE A 16 2.14 0.46 16.76
C PHE A 16 3.34 1.27 17.26
N SER A 17 4.51 1.05 16.66
CA SER A 17 5.68 1.90 16.89
C SER A 17 5.68 3.18 16.04
N ALA A 18 4.80 3.27 15.04
CA ALA A 18 4.59 4.43 14.18
C ALA A 18 3.40 5.29 14.65
N GLU A 19 3.43 6.59 14.32
CA GLU A 19 2.34 7.53 14.58
C GLU A 19 1.18 7.42 13.57
N GLU A 20 1.47 6.91 12.37
CA GLU A 20 0.51 6.73 11.29
C GLU A 20 0.43 5.26 10.86
N VAL A 21 -0.75 4.84 10.43
CA VAL A 21 -1.02 3.47 9.98
C VAL A 21 -1.87 3.48 8.71
N PHE A 22 -1.77 2.42 7.92
CA PHE A 22 -2.70 2.17 6.84
C PHE A 22 -3.98 1.54 7.38
N VAL A 23 -5.11 1.94 6.83
CA VAL A 23 -6.43 1.36 7.11
C VAL A 23 -6.98 0.80 5.82
N ARG A 24 -7.29 -0.50 5.81
CA ARG A 24 -8.08 -1.11 4.72
C ARG A 24 -9.29 -1.81 5.27
N ARG A 25 -10.35 -1.87 4.46
CA ARG A 25 -11.49 -2.76 4.72
C ARG A 25 -11.27 -4.06 3.97
N ASP A 26 -11.42 -5.18 4.66
CA ASP A 26 -11.45 -6.48 4.00
C ASP A 26 -12.72 -6.60 3.13
N PRO A 27 -12.60 -6.91 1.83
CA PRO A 27 -13.77 -6.99 0.95
C PRO A 27 -14.64 -8.22 1.23
N GLN A 28 -14.11 -9.29 1.84
CA GLN A 28 -14.86 -10.51 2.12
C GLN A 28 -15.59 -10.43 3.46
N THR A 29 -14.90 -9.97 4.52
CA THR A 29 -15.48 -9.93 5.88
C THR A 29 -16.06 -8.58 6.26
N GLY A 30 -15.58 -7.49 5.63
CA GLY A 30 -15.91 -6.13 6.02
C GLY A 30 -15.10 -5.61 7.21
N ASP A 31 -14.15 -6.39 7.73
CA ASP A 31 -13.31 -6.01 8.86
C ASP A 31 -12.39 -4.84 8.51
N LEU A 32 -12.10 -4.01 9.52
CA LEU A 32 -11.07 -2.97 9.39
C LEU A 32 -9.73 -3.54 9.83
N ILE A 33 -8.78 -3.53 8.92
CA ILE A 33 -7.42 -4.00 9.15
C ILE A 33 -6.51 -2.78 9.21
N LEU A 34 -5.84 -2.65 10.35
CA LEU A 34 -4.82 -1.64 10.60
C LEU A 34 -3.45 -2.28 10.39
N SER A 35 -2.63 -1.72 9.51
CA SER A 35 -1.27 -2.19 9.26
C SER A 35 -0.27 -1.06 9.43
N GLN A 36 0.88 -1.38 10.00
CA GLN A 36 1.96 -0.42 10.14
C GLN A 36 2.42 0.07 8.76
N THR A 37 2.74 1.36 8.67
CA THR A 37 3.40 1.90 7.48
C THR A 37 4.82 1.33 7.40
N PRO A 38 5.28 0.86 6.23
CA PRO A 38 6.68 0.48 6.07
C PRO A 38 7.54 1.70 6.46
N GLY A 39 8.61 1.48 7.22
CA GLY A 39 9.53 2.49 7.75
C GLY A 39 10.28 3.32 6.71
N GLY A 40 9.92 3.18 5.43
CA GLY A 40 10.41 3.97 4.30
C GLY A 40 10.72 3.09 3.10
N TRP A 41 11.36 3.70 2.11
CA TRP A 41 11.79 3.01 0.88
C TRP A 41 12.71 1.80 1.14
N HIS A 42 13.51 1.84 2.21
CA HIS A 42 14.42 0.75 2.54
C HIS A 42 13.69 -0.56 2.87
N GLU A 43 12.67 -0.50 3.72
CA GLU A 43 11.87 -1.68 4.08
C GLU A 43 11.06 -2.20 2.89
N PHE A 44 10.59 -1.30 2.03
CA PHE A 44 9.92 -1.67 0.79
C PHE A 44 10.84 -2.47 -0.15
N PHE A 45 12.08 -2.02 -0.37
CA PHE A 45 13.04 -2.76 -1.21
C PHE A 45 13.46 -4.08 -0.56
N ALA A 46 13.65 -4.11 0.76
CA ALA A 46 13.93 -5.37 1.47
C ALA A 46 12.82 -6.41 1.28
N ALA A 47 11.54 -5.98 1.30
CA ALA A 47 10.41 -6.88 1.04
C ALA A 47 10.39 -7.41 -0.42
N ILE A 48 10.82 -6.61 -1.39
CA ILE A 48 10.98 -7.07 -2.79
C ILE A 48 12.12 -8.08 -2.89
N ASP A 49 13.23 -7.86 -2.19
CA ASP A 49 14.38 -8.77 -2.20
C ASP A 49 14.03 -10.13 -1.56
N GLU A 50 13.19 -10.14 -0.52
CA GLU A 50 12.69 -11.37 0.12
C GLU A 50 11.70 -12.15 -0.75
N ASN A 51 10.94 -11.46 -1.61
CA ASN A 51 9.97 -12.06 -2.51
C ASN A 51 10.18 -11.55 -3.95
N PRO A 52 11.23 -12.04 -4.63
CA PRO A 52 11.63 -11.53 -5.93
C PRO A 52 10.54 -11.77 -6.99
N PHE A 53 10.46 -10.85 -7.94
CA PHE A 53 9.62 -11.06 -9.11
C PHE A 53 10.13 -12.25 -9.95
N PRO A 54 9.25 -12.92 -10.71
CA PRO A 54 9.67 -13.91 -11.70
C PRO A 54 10.71 -13.33 -12.68
N ASP A 55 11.63 -14.17 -13.16
CA ASP A 55 12.70 -13.74 -14.09
C ASP A 55 12.17 -13.10 -15.39
N ASP A 56 10.95 -13.47 -15.79
CA ASP A 56 10.29 -12.96 -16.99
C ASP A 56 9.40 -11.72 -16.74
N PHE A 57 9.34 -11.23 -15.50
CA PHE A 57 8.53 -10.08 -15.13
C PHE A 57 8.85 -8.85 -15.99
N LEU A 58 7.81 -8.30 -16.62
CA LEU A 58 7.88 -7.15 -17.54
C LEU A 58 8.74 -7.34 -18.81
N THR A 59 9.15 -8.58 -19.14
CA THR A 59 9.84 -8.86 -20.42
C THR A 59 9.01 -8.44 -21.63
N ASN A 60 7.67 -8.55 -21.54
CA ASN A 60 6.73 -8.02 -22.52
C ASN A 60 5.73 -7.05 -21.87
N ARG A 61 6.17 -5.80 -21.68
CA ARG A 61 5.39 -4.73 -21.02
C ARG A 61 4.19 -4.21 -21.84
N ALA A 62 4.00 -4.67 -23.08
CA ALA A 62 2.93 -4.20 -23.98
C ALA A 62 2.78 -2.67 -24.03
N GLN A 63 3.91 -1.95 -24.12
CA GLN A 63 3.98 -0.48 -24.02
C GLN A 63 3.16 0.27 -25.09
N GLY A 64 2.78 -0.41 -26.19
CA GLY A 64 2.12 0.21 -27.34
C GLY A 64 3.07 1.07 -28.17
N THR A 65 2.52 1.75 -29.17
CA THR A 65 3.23 2.73 -30.00
C THR A 65 2.92 4.14 -29.52
N ALA A 66 3.89 5.04 -29.58
CA ALA A 66 3.64 6.46 -29.31
C ALA A 66 2.61 7.01 -30.31
N GLU A 67 1.61 7.74 -29.81
CA GLU A 67 0.65 8.44 -30.65
C GLU A 67 1.31 9.66 -31.30
N ILE A 68 1.09 9.83 -32.60
CA ILE A 68 1.48 11.03 -33.33
C ILE A 68 0.39 12.08 -33.09
N ARG A 69 0.76 13.24 -32.56
CA ARG A 69 -0.15 14.39 -32.40
C ARG A 69 0.03 15.33 -33.58
N GLU A 70 -1.07 15.82 -34.15
CA GLU A 70 -1.01 16.91 -35.14
C GLU A 70 -0.52 18.19 -34.45
N GLU A 71 0.47 18.86 -35.04
CA GLU A 71 0.89 20.18 -34.59
C GLU A 71 -0.22 21.19 -34.91
N LEU A 72 -0.58 22.00 -33.90
CA LEU A 72 -1.67 22.98 -33.95
C LEU A 72 -1.39 24.12 -34.95
#